data_AF-A0A455XDV9-F1
#
_entry.id   AF-A0A455XDV9-F1
#
_cell.length_a   1.000
_cell.length_b   1.000
_cell.length_c   1.000
_cell.angle_alpha   90.00
_cell.angle_beta   90.00
_cell.angle_gamma   90.00
#
_symmetry.space_group_name_H-M   'P 1'
#
loop_
_entity.id
_entity.type
_entity.pdbx_description
1 polymer ?
#
loop_
_entity_poly.entity_id
_entity_poly.type
_entity_poly.pdbx_seq_one_letter_code
_entity_poly.pdbx_strand_id
1 'polypeptide(L)'
;MPGNRTKPTGLPIINEFAAGIDIGSRFHVVAVGSDLCDEPVQTFQAFTSDLLRMADWLTEVGIKTVAMESTGVYWVAAYEVLELHGINVILANAREARAVPGRKSDVNDAQWLQRLHACGLLCASFRPGREIAALRSYLRSRERYLDYAASHIQHMQKALTYMNFQLHHVISDITGVTGMQIIRAIVAGERNPDELAEMRDVRCKATTETVRAALVGNYQPEHVFALKQALALYDFYQQCVAECDMQIEQVVAALNCSRQIPATPLPKARHRTKQPNDVTSMFARPCTSWRVLI
;
A
#
# COMPACT_ATOMS: atom_id res chain seq x y z
N MET A 1 -53.88 -19.50 34.26
CA MET A 1 -53.35 -19.42 32.89
C MET A 1 -52.06 -18.60 32.92
N PRO A 2 -50.87 -19.22 32.82
CA PRO A 2 -49.64 -18.44 32.68
C PRO A 2 -49.51 -17.99 31.22
N GLY A 3 -49.36 -16.68 31.04
CA GLY A 3 -49.25 -16.02 29.73
C GLY A 3 -48.03 -16.52 28.96
N ASN A 4 -48.28 -16.91 27.71
CA ASN A 4 -47.30 -17.37 26.75
C ASN A 4 -46.32 -16.22 26.45
N ARG A 5 -45.13 -16.23 27.07
CA ARG A 5 -44.01 -15.37 26.63
C ARG A 5 -43.56 -15.89 25.27
N THR A 6 -43.97 -15.21 24.20
CA THR A 6 -43.44 -15.40 22.85
C THR A 6 -41.92 -15.28 22.91
N LYS A 7 -41.21 -16.39 22.69
CA LYS A 7 -39.76 -16.38 22.44
C LYS A 7 -39.52 -15.49 21.22
N PRO A 8 -38.57 -14.55 21.25
CA PRO A 8 -38.27 -13.76 20.06
C PRO A 8 -37.80 -14.71 18.94
N THR A 9 -38.62 -14.83 17.90
CA THR A 9 -38.31 -15.59 16.69
C THR A 9 -37.37 -14.76 15.83
N GLY A 10 -36.07 -14.83 16.11
CA GLY A 10 -35.04 -14.12 15.36
C GLY A 10 -33.67 -14.23 16.02
N LEU A 11 -32.61 -13.96 15.24
CA LEU A 11 -31.27 -13.73 15.78
C LEU A 11 -31.32 -12.50 16.72
N PRO A 12 -30.62 -12.53 17.86
CA PRO A 12 -30.59 -11.40 18.78
C PRO A 12 -29.93 -10.19 18.09
N ILE A 13 -30.58 -9.03 18.20
CA ILE A 13 -30.02 -7.76 17.74
C ILE A 13 -29.08 -7.25 18.83
N ILE A 14 -27.82 -7.03 18.46
CA ILE A 14 -26.75 -6.50 19.32
C ILE A 14 -26.56 -5.00 19.03
N ASN A 15 -26.55 -4.63 17.75
CA ASN A 15 -26.43 -3.25 17.28
C ASN A 15 -27.77 -2.78 16.72
N GLU A 16 -28.60 -2.18 17.58
CA GLU A 16 -29.95 -1.69 17.20
C GLU A 16 -29.89 -0.57 16.15
N PHE A 17 -28.94 0.35 16.29
CA PHE A 17 -28.73 1.49 15.39
C PHE A 17 -27.62 1.20 14.37
N ALA A 18 -27.82 0.13 13.59
CA ALA A 18 -26.86 -0.37 12.61
C ALA A 18 -27.33 -0.15 11.16
N ALA A 19 -26.41 0.24 10.28
CA ALA A 19 -26.62 0.25 8.83
C ALA A 19 -25.62 -0.65 8.09
N GLY A 20 -25.99 -1.08 6.89
CA GLY A 20 -25.14 -1.80 5.95
C GLY A 20 -25.00 -1.01 4.66
N ILE A 21 -23.78 -0.91 4.13
CA ILE A 21 -23.49 -0.22 2.88
C ILE A 21 -22.77 -1.16 1.91
N ASP A 22 -23.37 -1.37 0.75
CA ASP A 22 -22.68 -1.93 -0.40
C ASP A 22 -22.03 -0.80 -1.22
N ILE A 23 -20.70 -0.81 -1.28
CA ILE A 23 -19.90 0.26 -1.87
C ILE A 23 -19.54 -0.10 -3.31
N GLY A 24 -20.25 0.54 -4.26
CA GLY A 24 -19.90 0.56 -5.68
C GLY A 24 -18.99 1.72 -6.10
N SER A 25 -18.52 1.67 -7.35
CA SER A 25 -17.67 2.72 -7.94
C SER A 25 -18.42 3.97 -8.37
N ARG A 26 -19.73 3.86 -8.66
CA ARG A 26 -20.59 4.96 -9.11
C ARG A 26 -21.59 5.39 -8.06
N PHE A 27 -22.10 4.43 -7.30
CA PHE A 27 -23.10 4.65 -6.27
C PHE A 27 -22.90 3.66 -5.12
N HIS A 28 -23.53 3.96 -3.99
CA HIS A 28 -23.55 3.17 -2.79
C HIS A 28 -25.00 2.89 -2.42
N VAL A 29 -25.30 1.64 -2.07
CA VAL A 29 -26.62 1.27 -1.58
C VAL A 29 -26.54 1.11 -0.08
N VAL A 30 -27.37 1.85 0.64
CA VAL A 30 -27.34 1.90 2.10
C VAL A 30 -28.66 1.39 2.62
N ALA A 31 -28.60 0.43 3.54
CA ALA A 31 -29.76 -0.11 4.23
C ALA A 31 -29.67 0.17 5.73
N VAL A 32 -30.78 0.61 6.31
CA VAL A 32 -31.02 0.73 7.75
C VAL A 32 -32.11 -0.25 8.20
N GLY A 33 -32.33 -0.38 9.51
CA GLY A 33 -33.44 -1.20 10.02
C GLY A 33 -34.79 -0.68 9.52
N SER A 34 -35.69 -1.58 9.10
CA SER A 34 -37.04 -1.24 8.61
C SER A 34 -37.88 -0.44 9.60
N ASP A 35 -37.58 -0.58 10.88
CA ASP A 35 -38.35 0.03 11.96
C ASP A 35 -37.86 1.46 12.29
N LEU A 36 -36.76 1.89 11.66
CA LEU A 36 -36.12 3.19 11.89
C LEU A 36 -36.50 4.24 10.84
N CYS A 37 -37.02 3.83 9.68
CA CYS A 37 -37.31 4.73 8.57
C CYS A 37 -38.34 4.12 7.60
N ASP A 38 -39.23 4.95 7.05
CA ASP A 38 -40.21 4.54 6.02
C ASP A 38 -39.56 4.09 4.71
N GLU A 39 -38.42 4.70 4.35
CA GLU A 39 -37.57 4.31 3.21
C GLU A 39 -36.22 3.77 3.73
N PRO A 40 -36.16 2.50 4.18
CA PRO A 40 -35.01 1.95 4.86
C PRO A 40 -33.83 1.62 3.94
N VAL A 41 -34.00 1.75 2.62
CA VAL A 41 -32.91 1.57 1.65
C VAL A 41 -32.86 2.77 0.73
N GLN A 42 -31.69 3.39 0.65
CA GLN A 42 -31.44 4.52 -0.24
C GLN A 42 -30.15 4.33 -1.05
N THR A 43 -30.11 4.94 -2.23
CA THR A 43 -28.94 4.94 -3.10
C THR A 43 -28.34 6.34 -3.17
N PHE A 44 -27.03 6.42 -2.96
CA PHE A 44 -26.25 7.65 -3.01
C PHE A 44 -25.19 7.54 -4.10
N GLN A 45 -24.94 8.61 -4.85
CA GLN A 45 -23.84 8.64 -5.80
C GLN A 45 -22.50 8.70 -5.05
N ALA A 46 -21.41 8.28 -5.70
CA ALA A 46 -20.06 8.29 -5.13
C ALA A 46 -19.44 9.70 -5.03
N PHE A 47 -20.21 10.77 -5.28
CA PHE A 47 -19.74 12.16 -5.17
C PHE A 47 -19.72 12.61 -3.71
N THR A 48 -18.77 13.47 -3.35
CA THR A 48 -18.63 13.97 -1.97
C THR A 48 -19.91 14.61 -1.43
N SER A 49 -20.66 15.37 -2.25
CA SER A 49 -21.93 15.96 -1.81
C SER A 49 -22.97 14.90 -1.43
N ASP A 50 -23.00 13.78 -2.14
CA ASP A 50 -23.90 12.68 -1.85
C ASP A 50 -23.40 11.82 -0.69
N LEU A 51 -22.09 11.70 -0.49
CA LEU A 51 -21.51 11.09 0.72
C LEU A 51 -21.84 11.88 1.98
N LEU A 52 -21.83 13.22 1.90
CA LEU A 52 -22.26 14.09 3.00
C LEU A 52 -23.76 13.94 3.26
N ARG A 53 -24.59 13.99 2.21
CA ARG A 53 -26.04 13.73 2.32
C ARG A 53 -26.34 12.35 2.92
N MET A 54 -25.56 11.34 2.57
CA MET A 54 -25.65 10.00 3.16
C MET A 54 -25.33 10.02 4.66
N ALA A 55 -24.29 10.75 5.07
CA ALA A 55 -23.92 10.87 6.47
C ALA A 55 -24.96 11.64 7.30
N ASP A 56 -25.48 12.74 6.75
CA ASP A 56 -26.57 13.52 7.35
C ASP A 56 -27.81 12.64 7.56
N TRP A 57 -28.25 11.93 6.51
CA TRP A 57 -29.39 11.02 6.59
C TRP A 57 -29.19 9.91 7.64
N LEU A 58 -28.02 9.27 7.67
CA LEU A 58 -27.71 8.25 8.67
C LEU A 58 -27.73 8.81 10.11
N THR A 59 -27.27 10.05 10.27
CA THR A 59 -27.28 10.75 11.57
C THR A 59 -28.70 11.11 12.00
N GLU A 60 -29.54 11.58 11.08
CA GLU A 60 -30.96 11.90 11.31
C GLU A 60 -31.77 10.66 11.72
N VAL A 61 -31.51 9.51 11.08
CA VAL A 61 -32.09 8.21 11.45
C VAL A 61 -31.56 7.70 12.80
N GLY A 62 -30.47 8.26 13.30
CA GLY A 62 -29.86 7.89 14.59
C GLY A 62 -28.90 6.70 14.52
N ILE A 63 -28.35 6.40 13.35
CA ILE A 63 -27.39 5.31 13.14
C ILE A 63 -26.09 5.60 13.90
N LYS A 64 -25.61 4.59 14.64
CA LYS A 64 -24.39 4.68 15.46
C LYS A 64 -23.24 3.87 14.86
N THR A 65 -23.55 2.82 14.10
CA THR A 65 -22.53 1.97 13.52
C THR A 65 -22.90 1.47 12.13
N VAL A 66 -21.90 1.33 11.27
CA VAL A 66 -22.06 0.99 9.87
C VAL A 66 -21.10 -0.12 9.49
N ALA A 67 -21.59 -1.12 8.77
CA ALA A 67 -20.76 -2.08 8.06
C ALA A 67 -20.69 -1.72 6.58
N MET A 68 -19.48 -1.68 6.03
CA MET A 68 -19.24 -1.47 4.59
C MET A 68 -18.69 -2.75 3.96
N GLU A 69 -19.19 -3.11 2.78
CA GLU A 69 -18.55 -4.06 1.88
C GLU A 69 -18.06 -3.33 0.63
N SER A 70 -16.82 -3.61 0.20
CA SER A 70 -16.30 -3.07 -1.05
C SER A 70 -15.34 -4.04 -1.72
N THR A 71 -15.38 -4.08 -3.05
CA THR A 71 -14.46 -4.85 -3.89
C THR A 71 -13.21 -4.07 -4.30
N GLY A 72 -13.16 -2.76 -4.00
CA GLY A 72 -12.08 -1.86 -4.41
C GLY A 72 -11.71 -0.83 -3.33
N VAL A 73 -11.09 0.27 -3.74
CA VAL A 73 -10.67 1.37 -2.83
C VAL A 73 -11.78 2.39 -2.54
N TYR A 74 -12.95 2.23 -3.15
CA TYR A 74 -14.03 3.23 -3.15
C TYR A 74 -14.62 3.51 -1.76
N TRP A 75 -14.42 2.60 -0.80
CA TRP A 75 -14.90 2.76 0.58
C TRP A 75 -14.17 3.85 1.36
N VAL A 76 -12.94 4.23 0.97
CA VAL A 76 -12.10 5.13 1.78
C VAL A 76 -12.80 6.48 2.00
N ALA A 77 -13.34 7.09 0.93
CA ALA A 77 -14.00 8.39 1.03
C ALA A 77 -15.29 8.31 1.87
N ALA A 78 -16.12 7.28 1.63
CA ALA A 78 -17.34 7.05 2.41
C ALA A 78 -17.01 6.84 3.90
N TYR A 79 -15.99 6.03 4.19
CA TYR A 79 -15.52 5.77 5.54
C TYR A 79 -15.11 7.07 6.25
N GLU A 80 -14.24 7.87 5.62
CA GLU A 80 -13.73 9.11 6.22
C GLU A 80 -14.84 10.11 6.51
N VAL A 81 -15.82 10.24 5.60
CA VAL A 81 -16.97 11.11 5.81
C VAL A 81 -17.81 10.62 7.00
N LEU A 82 -18.15 9.33 7.09
CA LEU A 82 -18.94 8.81 8.21
C LEU A 82 -18.17 8.87 9.55
N GLU A 83 -16.87 8.62 9.54
CA GLU A 83 -15.99 8.74 10.73
C GLU A 83 -16.00 10.19 11.25
N LEU A 84 -15.98 11.19 10.36
CA LEU A 84 -16.09 12.61 10.73
C LEU A 84 -17.46 12.98 11.34
N HIS A 85 -18.53 12.27 10.97
CA HIS A 85 -19.86 12.45 11.55
C HIS A 85 -20.06 11.64 12.84
N GLY A 86 -19.00 11.03 13.38
CA GLY A 86 -19.05 10.28 14.65
C GLY A 86 -19.68 8.89 14.53
N ILE A 87 -19.86 8.37 13.32
CA ILE A 87 -20.41 7.05 13.07
C ILE A 87 -19.28 6.01 13.14
N ASN A 88 -19.48 4.94 13.91
CA ASN A 88 -18.48 3.86 14.01
C ASN A 88 -18.56 2.93 12.80
N VAL A 89 -17.58 3.03 11.89
CA VAL A 89 -17.56 2.27 10.64
C VAL A 89 -16.63 1.06 10.73
N ILE A 90 -17.14 -0.10 10.33
CA ILE A 90 -16.35 -1.32 10.11
C ILE A 90 -16.34 -1.69 8.63
N LEU A 91 -15.21 -2.22 8.16
CA LEU A 91 -15.10 -2.81 6.83
C LEU A 91 -15.27 -4.33 6.94
N ALA A 92 -16.34 -4.87 6.37
CA ALA A 92 -16.62 -6.30 6.36
C ALA A 92 -15.72 -7.00 5.34
N ASN A 93 -15.30 -8.23 5.67
CA ASN A 93 -14.57 -9.06 4.73
C ASN A 93 -15.53 -9.62 3.68
N ALA A 94 -15.33 -9.30 2.40
CA ALA A 94 -16.16 -9.77 1.29
C ALA A 94 -16.25 -11.31 1.19
N ARG A 95 -15.34 -12.07 1.82
CA ARG A 95 -15.43 -13.54 1.91
C ARG A 95 -16.45 -14.02 2.94
N GLU A 96 -16.71 -13.21 3.96
CA GLU A 96 -17.62 -13.52 5.08
C GLU A 96 -19.01 -12.92 4.86
N ALA A 97 -19.11 -11.79 4.15
CA ALA A 97 -20.38 -11.15 3.79
C ALA A 97 -21.10 -11.86 2.63
N ARG A 98 -20.39 -12.68 1.83
CA ARG A 98 -20.99 -13.51 0.77
C ARG A 98 -21.98 -14.51 1.37
N ALA A 99 -23.27 -14.27 1.15
CA ALA A 99 -24.32 -15.19 1.51
C ALA A 99 -25.04 -15.77 0.28
N VAL A 100 -25.24 -17.09 0.38
CA VAL A 100 -26.32 -17.91 -0.19
C VAL A 100 -26.59 -17.77 -1.70
N PRO A 101 -26.37 -18.84 -2.49
CA PRO A 101 -26.72 -18.86 -3.91
C PRO A 101 -28.19 -18.49 -4.14
N GLY A 102 -28.46 -17.47 -4.98
CA GLY A 102 -29.80 -17.23 -5.53
C GLY A 102 -30.38 -15.82 -5.43
N ARG A 103 -29.69 -14.82 -4.87
CA ARG A 103 -30.16 -13.42 -4.82
C ARG A 103 -28.98 -12.47 -5.04
N LYS A 104 -28.93 -11.75 -6.15
CA LYS A 104 -27.80 -10.88 -6.50
C LYS A 104 -28.31 -9.52 -6.96
N SER A 105 -28.61 -8.65 -6.00
CA SER A 105 -28.86 -7.24 -6.26
C SER A 105 -28.28 -6.41 -5.12
N ASP A 106 -27.65 -5.29 -5.45
CA ASP A 106 -26.94 -4.40 -4.50
C ASP A 106 -27.83 -3.99 -3.30
N VAL A 107 -29.15 -3.88 -3.50
CA VAL A 107 -30.16 -3.67 -2.44
C VAL A 107 -30.24 -4.82 -1.44
N ASN A 108 -30.30 -6.06 -1.94
CA ASN A 108 -30.36 -7.24 -1.08
C ASN A 108 -29.04 -7.42 -0.32
N ASP A 109 -27.92 -7.10 -0.98
CA ASP A 109 -26.58 -7.18 -0.38
C ASP A 109 -26.44 -6.17 0.77
N ALA A 110 -26.84 -4.91 0.56
CA ALA A 110 -26.85 -3.89 1.61
C ALA A 110 -27.77 -4.25 2.80
N GLN A 111 -28.99 -4.74 2.54
CA GLN A 111 -29.92 -5.18 3.58
C GLN A 111 -29.39 -6.38 4.36
N TRP A 112 -28.78 -7.34 3.66
CA TRP A 112 -28.18 -8.51 4.29
C TRP A 112 -27.00 -8.11 5.18
N LEU A 113 -26.13 -7.22 4.68
CA LEU A 113 -25.02 -6.68 5.43
C LEU A 113 -25.48 -5.93 6.68
N GLN A 114 -26.53 -5.10 6.57
CA GLN A 114 -27.15 -4.41 7.69
C GLN A 114 -27.60 -5.40 8.77
N ARG A 115 -28.28 -6.49 8.37
CA ARG A 115 -28.79 -7.50 9.30
C ARG A 115 -27.68 -8.27 9.99
N LEU A 116 -26.63 -8.65 9.25
CA LEU A 116 -25.45 -9.30 9.82
C LEU A 116 -24.76 -8.40 10.84
N HIS A 117 -24.62 -7.10 10.52
CA HIS A 117 -24.03 -6.12 11.43
C HIS A 117 -24.89 -5.90 12.68
N ALA A 118 -26.20 -5.79 12.51
CA ALA A 118 -27.17 -5.67 13.60
C ALA A 118 -27.08 -6.86 14.57
N CYS A 119 -26.86 -8.06 14.06
CA CYS A 119 -26.70 -9.28 14.87
C CYS A 119 -25.27 -9.49 15.40
N GLY A 120 -24.31 -8.61 15.08
CA GLY A 120 -22.91 -8.75 15.48
C GLY A 120 -22.18 -9.94 14.85
N LEU A 121 -22.62 -10.39 13.67
CA LEU A 121 -22.08 -11.57 12.98
C LEU A 121 -20.91 -11.25 12.03
N LEU A 122 -20.52 -9.98 11.92
CA LEU A 122 -19.43 -9.53 11.05
C LEU A 122 -18.12 -9.40 11.83
N CYS A 123 -17.03 -9.91 11.25
CA CYS A 123 -15.70 -9.61 11.73
C CYS A 123 -15.19 -8.34 11.04
N ALA A 124 -14.82 -7.34 11.84
CA ALA A 124 -14.25 -6.11 11.31
C ALA A 124 -12.84 -6.34 10.77
N SER A 125 -12.58 -5.91 9.54
CA SER A 125 -11.22 -5.83 9.02
C SER A 125 -10.42 -4.79 9.81
N PHE A 126 -9.18 -5.13 10.17
CA PHE A 126 -8.32 -4.21 10.90
C PHE A 126 -7.96 -2.97 10.06
N ARG A 127 -8.48 -1.81 10.47
CA ARG A 127 -8.03 -0.49 9.99
C ARG A 127 -7.24 0.17 11.13
N PRO A 128 -5.96 0.52 10.92
CA PRO A 128 -5.23 1.27 11.91
C PRO A 128 -5.78 2.71 11.98
N GLY A 129 -5.58 3.39 13.11
CA GLY A 129 -5.98 4.80 13.26
C GLY A 129 -5.36 5.69 12.18
N ARG A 130 -5.97 6.86 11.96
CA ARG A 130 -5.64 7.80 10.87
C ARG A 130 -4.15 8.05 10.67
N GLU A 131 -3.41 8.28 11.75
CA GLU A 131 -1.97 8.59 11.70
C GLU A 131 -1.14 7.41 11.16
N ILE A 132 -1.45 6.20 11.62
CA ILE A 132 -0.78 4.96 11.15
C ILE A 132 -1.24 4.64 9.72
N ALA A 133 -2.50 4.88 9.37
CA ALA A 133 -2.99 4.72 8.00
C ALA A 133 -2.23 5.64 7.03
N ALA A 134 -2.00 6.90 7.40
CA ALA A 134 -1.19 7.84 6.62
C ALA A 134 0.25 7.35 6.45
N LEU A 135 0.90 6.92 7.53
CA LEU A 135 2.25 6.33 7.47
C LEU A 135 2.32 5.13 6.50
N ARG A 136 1.36 4.22 6.58
CA ARG A 136 1.28 3.04 5.70
C ARG A 136 1.10 3.42 4.24
N SER A 137 0.40 4.50 3.94
CA SER A 137 0.25 4.99 2.56
C SER A 137 1.60 5.42 1.97
N TYR A 138 2.42 6.18 2.70
CA TYR A 138 3.76 6.55 2.25
C TYR A 138 4.69 5.35 2.11
N LEU A 139 4.67 4.42 3.07
CA LEU A 139 5.48 3.19 3.00
C LEU A 139 5.14 2.34 1.77
N ARG A 140 3.85 2.18 1.43
CA ARG A 140 3.41 1.45 0.23
C ARG A 140 3.83 2.16 -1.06
N SER A 141 3.75 3.48 -1.10
CA SER A 141 4.24 4.25 -2.26
C SER A 141 5.74 4.03 -2.45
N ARG A 142 6.51 4.14 -1.36
CA ARG A 142 7.95 3.89 -1.37
C ARG A 142 8.32 2.49 -1.85
N GLU A 143 7.67 1.45 -1.32
CA GLU A 143 7.87 0.06 -1.74
C GLU A 143 7.64 -0.11 -3.25
N ARG A 144 6.55 0.46 -3.75
CA ARG A 144 6.21 0.39 -5.18
C ARG A 144 7.21 1.13 -6.07
N TYR A 145 7.72 2.28 -5.65
CA TYR A 145 8.78 2.97 -6.39
C TYR A 145 10.09 2.17 -6.40
N LEU A 146 10.41 1.44 -5.33
CA LEU A 146 11.55 0.53 -5.32
C LEU A 146 11.36 -0.64 -6.30
N ASP A 147 10.16 -1.21 -6.38
CA ASP A 147 9.86 -2.26 -7.36
C ASP A 147 10.01 -1.77 -8.81
N TYR A 148 9.54 -0.54 -9.08
CA TYR A 148 9.72 0.09 -10.39
C TYR A 148 11.19 0.38 -10.69
N ALA A 149 11.95 0.92 -9.73
CA ALA A 149 13.38 1.14 -9.88
C ALA A 149 14.11 -0.19 -10.17
N ALA A 150 13.79 -1.27 -9.45
CA ALA A 150 14.36 -2.60 -9.66
C ALA A 150 14.08 -3.14 -11.08
N SER A 151 12.88 -2.88 -11.61
CA SER A 151 12.54 -3.23 -12.99
C SER A 151 13.44 -2.48 -13.99
N HIS A 152 13.77 -1.21 -13.73
CA HIS A 152 14.67 -0.44 -14.59
C HIS A 152 16.15 -0.83 -14.45
N ILE A 153 16.57 -1.38 -13.32
CA ILE A 153 17.89 -2.04 -13.19
C ILE A 153 17.98 -3.20 -14.20
N GLN A 154 16.96 -4.05 -14.27
CA GLN A 154 16.92 -5.16 -15.23
C GLN A 154 16.91 -4.66 -16.68
N HIS A 155 16.22 -3.56 -16.97
CA HIS A 155 16.24 -2.94 -18.29
C HIS A 155 17.63 -2.40 -18.67
N MET A 156 18.36 -1.78 -17.73
CA MET A 156 19.75 -1.37 -17.95
C MET A 156 20.64 -2.58 -18.24
N GLN A 157 20.54 -3.65 -17.45
CA GLN A 157 21.28 -4.89 -17.69
C GLN A 157 21.00 -5.47 -19.08
N LYS A 158 19.73 -5.52 -19.47
CA LYS A 158 19.31 -6.02 -20.78
C LYS A 158 19.92 -5.21 -21.92
N ALA A 159 19.92 -3.89 -21.83
CA ALA A 159 20.54 -3.03 -22.83
C ALA A 159 22.07 -3.24 -22.91
N LEU A 160 22.74 -3.38 -21.76
CA LEU A 160 24.16 -3.71 -21.71
C LEU A 160 24.44 -5.07 -22.37
N THR A 161 23.62 -6.10 -22.10
CA THR A 161 23.77 -7.42 -22.71
C THR A 161 23.59 -7.39 -24.22
N TYR A 162 22.63 -6.63 -24.75
CA TYR A 162 22.47 -6.47 -26.21
C TYR A 162 23.66 -5.78 -26.88
N MET A 163 24.29 -4.85 -26.18
CA MET A 163 25.54 -4.21 -26.61
C MET A 163 26.79 -5.10 -26.37
N ASN A 164 26.62 -6.30 -25.81
CA ASN A 164 27.69 -7.20 -25.35
C ASN A 164 28.61 -6.59 -24.27
N PHE A 165 28.10 -5.69 -23.43
CA PHE A 165 28.79 -5.24 -22.23
C PHE A 165 28.54 -6.19 -21.06
N GLN A 166 29.57 -6.94 -20.68
CA GLN A 166 29.51 -7.96 -19.64
C GLN A 166 29.81 -7.36 -18.25
N LEU A 167 29.34 -6.15 -18.00
CA LEU A 167 29.65 -5.38 -16.78
C LEU A 167 29.21 -6.14 -15.51
N HIS A 168 28.06 -6.82 -15.58
CA HIS A 168 27.51 -7.63 -14.48
C HIS A 168 28.38 -8.84 -14.07
N HIS A 169 29.35 -9.26 -14.90
CA HIS A 169 30.32 -10.30 -14.53
C HIS A 169 31.49 -9.75 -13.71
N VAL A 170 31.80 -8.45 -13.84
CA VAL A 170 33.00 -7.85 -13.23
C VAL A 170 32.70 -6.98 -12.01
N ILE A 171 31.48 -6.45 -11.88
CA ILE A 171 31.03 -5.72 -10.70
C ILE A 171 29.89 -6.45 -10.00
N SER A 172 29.87 -6.37 -8.67
CA SER A 172 28.84 -7.02 -7.84
C SER A 172 27.46 -6.39 -7.96
N ASP A 173 27.40 -5.10 -8.31
CA ASP A 173 26.18 -4.32 -8.40
C ASP A 173 26.33 -3.23 -9.45
N ILE A 174 25.46 -3.26 -10.47
CA ILE A 174 25.46 -2.26 -11.55
C ILE A 174 24.93 -0.89 -11.09
N THR A 175 24.19 -0.84 -9.99
CA THR A 175 23.70 0.41 -9.38
C THR A 175 24.69 1.01 -8.39
N GLY A 176 25.80 0.32 -8.12
CA GLY A 176 26.91 0.85 -7.34
C GLY A 176 27.60 2.02 -8.03
N VAL A 177 28.47 2.71 -7.29
CA VAL A 177 29.17 3.94 -7.74
C VAL A 177 29.85 3.74 -9.11
N THR A 178 30.67 2.71 -9.25
CA THR A 178 31.37 2.39 -10.51
C THR A 178 30.40 2.06 -11.65
N GLY A 179 29.41 1.19 -11.40
CA GLY A 179 28.47 0.78 -12.45
C GLY A 179 27.67 1.96 -13.00
N MET A 180 27.17 2.82 -12.11
CA MET A 180 26.42 4.02 -12.50
C MET A 180 27.30 5.07 -13.19
N GLN A 181 28.55 5.24 -12.77
CA GLN A 181 29.49 6.14 -13.46
C GLN A 181 29.72 5.70 -14.90
N ILE A 182 30.02 4.42 -15.11
CA ILE A 182 30.23 3.84 -16.45
C ILE A 182 28.97 3.96 -17.29
N ILE A 183 27.80 3.57 -16.76
CA ILE A 183 26.51 3.65 -17.49
C ILE A 183 26.21 5.10 -17.89
N ARG A 184 26.41 6.07 -16.99
CA ARG A 184 26.23 7.50 -17.28
C ARG A 184 27.19 7.99 -18.36
N ALA A 185 28.45 7.56 -18.33
CA ALA A 185 29.43 7.91 -19.36
C ALA A 185 29.05 7.36 -20.74
N ILE A 186 28.62 6.09 -20.82
CA ILE A 186 28.11 5.48 -22.05
C ILE A 186 26.90 6.28 -22.59
N VAL A 187 25.97 6.68 -21.73
CA VAL A 187 24.82 7.50 -22.13
C VAL A 187 25.24 8.91 -22.57
N ALA A 188 26.28 9.48 -21.97
CA ALA A 188 26.83 10.79 -22.33
C ALA A 188 27.60 10.80 -23.65
N GLY A 189 27.95 9.63 -24.18
CA GLY A 189 28.63 9.48 -25.47
C GLY A 189 30.01 8.85 -25.39
N GLU A 190 30.48 8.46 -24.21
CA GLU A 190 31.80 7.85 -24.07
C GLU A 190 31.82 6.43 -24.65
N ARG A 191 32.86 6.12 -25.44
CA ARG A 191 33.00 4.85 -26.16
C ARG A 191 34.34 4.18 -25.93
N ASN A 192 35.32 4.90 -25.38
CA ASN A 192 36.66 4.43 -25.14
C ASN A 192 36.68 3.47 -23.93
N PRO A 193 36.98 2.16 -24.12
CA PRO A 193 37.01 1.21 -23.02
C PRO A 193 38.09 1.50 -21.98
N ASP A 194 39.18 2.19 -22.35
CA ASP A 194 40.22 2.61 -21.42
C ASP A 194 39.70 3.64 -20.43
N GLU A 195 39.06 4.70 -20.93
CA GLU A 195 38.48 5.77 -20.10
C GLU A 195 37.37 5.22 -19.20
N LEU A 196 36.53 4.33 -19.70
CA LEU A 196 35.49 3.69 -18.89
C LEU A 196 36.07 2.77 -17.80
N ALA A 197 37.18 2.08 -18.08
CA ALA A 197 37.83 1.20 -17.11
C ALA A 197 38.56 1.99 -15.99
N GLU A 198 39.02 3.21 -16.27
CA GLU A 198 39.58 4.13 -15.28
C GLU A 198 38.55 4.62 -14.26
N MET A 199 37.25 4.61 -14.60
CA MET A 199 36.15 4.94 -13.66
C MET A 199 35.93 3.88 -12.58
N ARG A 200 36.70 2.79 -12.59
CA ARG A 200 36.62 1.72 -11.61
C ARG A 200 37.08 2.20 -10.22
N ASP A 201 36.24 1.98 -9.21
CA ASP A 201 36.61 2.23 -7.82
C ASP A 201 37.71 1.26 -7.36
N VAL A 202 38.62 1.72 -6.50
CA VAL A 202 39.72 0.93 -5.94
C VAL A 202 39.28 -0.33 -5.20
N ARG A 203 38.02 -0.39 -4.74
CA ARG A 203 37.43 -1.54 -4.06
C ARG A 203 36.93 -2.63 -5.02
N CYS A 204 36.92 -2.37 -6.32
CA CYS A 204 36.57 -3.37 -7.32
C CYS A 204 37.65 -4.47 -7.38
N LYS A 205 37.24 -5.72 -7.18
CA LYS A 205 38.17 -6.87 -7.17
C LYS A 205 38.70 -7.22 -8.56
N ALA A 206 37.88 -7.02 -9.60
CA ALA A 206 38.29 -7.30 -10.97
C ALA A 206 39.34 -6.30 -11.43
N THR A 207 40.41 -6.77 -12.09
CA THR A 207 41.50 -5.88 -12.54
C THR A 207 41.01 -4.90 -13.61
N THR A 208 41.74 -3.80 -13.82
CA THR A 208 41.41 -2.80 -14.84
C THR A 208 41.32 -3.43 -16.23
N GLU A 209 42.20 -4.38 -16.55
CA GLU A 209 42.20 -5.10 -17.83
C GLU A 209 40.93 -5.96 -18.00
N THR A 210 40.47 -6.60 -16.92
CA THR A 210 39.25 -7.42 -16.95
C THR A 210 38.01 -6.54 -17.12
N VAL A 211 37.97 -5.39 -16.44
CA VAL A 211 36.88 -4.41 -16.61
C VAL A 211 36.88 -3.84 -18.02
N ARG A 212 38.05 -3.47 -18.56
CA ARG A 212 38.18 -3.03 -19.95
C ARG A 212 37.65 -4.07 -20.93
N ALA A 213 38.02 -5.34 -20.76
CA ALA A 213 37.54 -6.43 -21.61
C ALA A 213 36.02 -6.60 -21.56
N ALA A 214 35.40 -6.41 -20.39
CA ALA A 214 33.95 -6.45 -20.22
C ALA A 214 33.21 -5.25 -20.86
N LEU A 215 33.94 -4.19 -21.19
CA LEU A 215 33.46 -2.95 -21.80
C LEU A 215 33.75 -2.87 -23.31
N VAL A 216 34.12 -4.00 -23.94
CA VAL A 216 34.24 -4.11 -25.39
C VAL A 216 32.94 -4.67 -25.95
N GLY A 217 32.24 -3.85 -26.74
CA GLY A 217 30.90 -4.17 -27.24
C GLY A 217 30.50 -3.34 -28.46
N ASN A 218 29.26 -3.51 -28.90
CA ASN A 218 28.67 -2.70 -29.96
C ASN A 218 27.81 -1.59 -29.35
N TYR A 219 27.95 -0.36 -29.82
CA TYR A 219 27.18 0.79 -29.31
C TYR A 219 25.99 1.10 -30.24
N GLN A 220 25.19 0.08 -30.56
CA GLN A 220 24.04 0.26 -31.45
C GLN A 220 23.07 1.31 -30.87
N PRO A 221 22.62 2.29 -31.68
CA PRO A 221 21.90 3.46 -31.18
C PRO A 221 20.58 3.12 -30.48
N GLU A 222 19.88 2.06 -30.91
CA GLU A 222 18.65 1.57 -30.29
C GLU A 222 18.88 1.03 -28.87
N HIS A 223 20.02 0.39 -28.61
CA HIS A 223 20.35 -0.15 -27.29
C HIS A 223 20.86 0.95 -26.36
N VAL A 224 21.65 1.89 -26.87
CA VAL A 224 22.05 3.09 -26.13
C VAL A 224 20.83 3.94 -25.77
N PHE A 225 19.86 4.06 -26.68
CA PHE A 225 18.60 4.75 -26.41
C PHE A 225 17.79 4.07 -25.29
N ALA A 226 17.65 2.74 -25.36
CA ALA A 226 16.98 1.97 -24.30
C ALA A 226 17.70 2.11 -22.94
N LEU A 227 19.03 2.07 -22.92
CA LEU A 227 19.83 2.29 -21.72
C LEU A 227 19.59 3.68 -21.13
N LYS A 228 19.58 4.73 -21.98
CA LYS A 228 19.29 6.11 -21.58
C LYS A 228 17.91 6.25 -20.93
N GLN A 229 16.87 5.65 -21.51
CA GLN A 229 15.53 5.70 -20.93
C GLN A 229 15.44 4.96 -19.59
N ALA A 230 16.03 3.76 -19.51
CA ALA A 230 16.06 2.97 -18.27
C ALA A 230 16.79 3.71 -17.14
N LEU A 231 17.94 4.32 -17.44
CA LEU A 231 18.70 5.14 -16.49
C LEU A 231 17.89 6.34 -16.00
N ALA A 232 17.24 7.08 -16.90
CA ALA A 232 16.45 8.26 -16.53
C ALA A 232 15.27 7.89 -15.61
N LEU A 233 14.58 6.78 -15.91
CA LEU A 233 13.47 6.30 -15.07
C LEU A 233 13.95 5.79 -13.72
N TYR A 234 15.09 5.09 -13.67
CA TYR A 234 15.72 4.69 -12.43
C TYR A 234 16.02 5.92 -11.54
N ASP A 235 16.69 6.94 -12.09
CA ASP A 235 17.02 8.17 -11.37
C ASP A 235 15.78 8.89 -10.85
N PHE A 236 14.73 8.96 -11.67
CA PHE A 236 13.45 9.54 -11.27
C PHE A 236 12.82 8.80 -10.08
N TYR A 237 12.79 7.47 -10.10
CA TYR A 237 12.25 6.70 -8.98
C TYR A 237 13.09 6.84 -7.70
N GLN A 238 14.41 7.02 -7.79
CA GLN A 238 15.22 7.34 -6.61
C GLN A 238 14.82 8.68 -5.98
N GLN A 239 14.45 9.68 -6.79
CA GLN A 239 13.92 10.96 -6.28
C GLN A 239 12.57 10.75 -5.57
N CYS A 240 11.64 10.03 -6.19
CA CYS A 240 10.35 9.72 -5.56
C CYS A 240 10.50 8.94 -4.24
N VAL A 241 11.48 8.03 -4.15
CA VAL A 241 11.80 7.31 -2.91
C VAL A 241 12.28 8.29 -1.83
N ALA A 242 13.18 9.22 -2.18
CA ALA A 242 13.66 10.23 -1.24
C ALA A 242 12.54 11.15 -0.73
N GLU A 243 11.61 11.55 -1.61
CA GLU A 243 10.42 12.33 -1.22
C GLU A 243 9.53 11.53 -0.25
N CYS A 244 9.34 10.24 -0.48
CA CYS A 244 8.61 9.37 0.44
C CYS A 244 9.33 9.26 1.79
N ASP A 245 10.66 9.10 1.79
CA ASP A 245 11.47 9.04 3.01
C ASP A 245 11.30 10.29 3.86
N MET A 246 11.30 11.49 3.25
CA MET A 246 11.03 12.74 3.96
C MET A 246 9.65 12.76 4.62
N GLN A 247 8.60 12.33 3.92
CA GLN A 247 7.25 12.27 4.48
C GLN A 247 7.14 11.24 5.62
N ILE A 248 7.77 10.09 5.46
CA ILE A 248 7.83 9.04 6.49
C ILE A 248 8.51 9.58 7.74
N GLU A 249 9.65 10.25 7.61
CA GLU A 249 10.36 10.85 8.74
C GLU A 249 9.51 11.88 9.49
N GLN A 250 8.78 12.74 8.76
CA GLN A 250 7.88 13.74 9.36
C GLN A 250 6.75 13.08 10.17
N VAL A 251 6.08 12.06 9.59
CA VAL A 251 4.98 11.36 10.28
C VAL A 251 5.48 10.58 11.48
N VAL A 252 6.62 9.89 11.36
CA VAL A 252 7.23 9.15 12.48
C VAL A 252 7.67 10.10 13.59
N ALA A 253 8.22 11.27 13.26
CA ALA A 253 8.56 12.27 14.26
C ALA A 253 7.31 12.76 15.02
N ALA A 254 6.24 13.10 14.30
CA ALA A 254 4.98 13.53 14.90
C ALA A 254 4.37 12.46 15.83
N LEU A 255 4.37 11.19 15.40
CA LEU A 255 3.90 10.05 16.20
C LEU A 255 4.70 9.82 17.48
N ASN A 256 5.98 10.20 17.49
CA ASN A 256 6.87 10.00 18.61
C ASN A 256 6.94 11.22 19.55
N CYS A 257 6.47 12.40 19.16
CA CYS A 257 6.52 13.62 19.98
C CYS A 257 5.90 13.46 21.38
N SER A 258 4.86 12.64 21.51
CA SER A 258 4.14 12.40 22.77
C SER A 258 4.55 11.10 23.47
N ARG A 259 5.47 10.31 22.91
CA ARG A 259 5.86 9.00 23.44
C ARG A 259 7.11 9.10 24.32
N GLN A 260 7.02 8.56 25.53
CA GLN A 260 8.18 8.36 26.38
C GLN A 260 9.00 7.17 25.87
N ILE A 261 10.32 7.35 25.80
CA ILE A 261 11.24 6.26 25.46
C ILE A 261 11.10 5.18 26.55
N PRO A 262 10.85 3.91 26.18
CA PRO A 262 10.76 2.83 27.17
C PRO A 262 12.04 2.76 28.01
N ALA A 263 11.90 2.80 29.35
CA ALA A 263 13.03 2.68 30.27
C ALA A 263 13.70 1.30 30.20
N THR A 264 12.93 0.28 29.80
CA THR A 264 13.39 -1.09 29.59
C THR A 264 13.64 -1.33 28.10
N PRO A 265 14.80 -1.88 27.71
CA PRO A 265 15.05 -2.27 26.33
C PRO A 265 13.99 -3.28 25.87
N LEU A 266 13.46 -3.08 24.66
CA LEU A 266 12.58 -4.07 24.04
C LEU A 266 13.31 -5.42 23.93
N PRO A 267 12.62 -6.54 24.19
CA PRO A 267 13.21 -7.86 24.01
C PRO A 267 13.66 -8.02 22.55
N LYS A 268 14.78 -8.72 22.34
CA LYS A 268 15.28 -8.99 20.98
C LYS A 268 14.17 -9.64 20.15
N ALA A 269 13.89 -9.07 18.98
CA ALA A 269 12.93 -9.62 18.05
C ALA A 269 13.26 -11.10 17.80
N ARG A 270 12.28 -11.98 18.06
CA ARG A 270 12.42 -13.41 17.76
C ARG A 270 12.20 -13.60 16.26
N HIS A 271 13.28 -13.62 15.50
CA HIS A 271 13.24 -14.05 14.10
C HIS A 271 12.95 -15.55 14.05
N ARG A 272 11.78 -15.94 13.54
CA ARG A 272 11.37 -17.36 13.40
C ARG A 272 11.93 -18.02 12.14
N THR A 273 12.82 -17.37 11.41
CA THR A 273 13.32 -17.90 10.13
C THR A 273 14.80 -17.56 9.93
N LYS A 274 15.62 -18.60 9.83
CA LYS A 274 16.95 -18.52 9.19
C LYS A 274 16.75 -18.76 7.70
N GLN A 275 16.35 -17.76 6.94
CA GLN A 275 16.51 -17.81 5.48
C GLN A 275 17.79 -17.07 5.10
N PRO A 276 18.70 -17.68 4.30
CA PRO A 276 19.98 -17.06 3.94
C PRO A 276 19.86 -15.78 3.09
N ASN A 277 18.69 -15.55 2.46
CA ASN A 277 18.42 -14.41 1.57
C ASN A 277 17.25 -13.55 2.08
N ASP A 278 17.30 -13.15 3.35
CA ASP A 278 16.32 -12.19 3.87
C ASP A 278 16.67 -10.77 3.39
N VAL A 279 15.80 -10.18 2.57
CA VAL A 279 15.94 -8.82 1.99
C VAL A 279 15.89 -7.70 3.05
N THR A 280 15.65 -8.03 4.33
CA THR A 280 15.72 -7.05 5.43
C THR A 280 17.13 -6.53 5.73
N SER A 281 18.20 -7.18 5.26
CA SER A 281 19.56 -6.70 5.54
C SER A 281 19.92 -5.39 4.82
N MET A 282 19.14 -4.97 3.81
CA MET A 282 19.39 -3.72 3.07
C MET A 282 18.78 -2.48 3.75
N PHE A 283 17.84 -2.65 4.68
CA PHE A 283 17.24 -1.55 5.45
C PHE A 283 18.01 -1.20 6.73
N ALA A 284 19.18 -1.82 6.95
CA ALA A 284 20.04 -1.58 8.12
C ALA A 284 20.91 -0.31 7.99
N ARG A 285 20.35 0.80 7.48
CA ARG A 285 20.87 2.13 7.88
C ARG A 285 20.17 2.50 9.19
N PRO A 286 20.88 2.61 10.31
CA PRO A 286 20.28 3.01 11.58
C PRO A 286 19.90 4.48 11.50
N CYS A 287 18.69 4.77 10.99
CA CYS A 287 18.03 6.03 11.30
C CYS A 287 17.45 5.85 12.71
N THR A 288 17.92 6.66 13.65
CA THR A 288 17.66 6.53 15.10
C THR A 288 16.18 6.64 15.49
N SER A 289 15.29 7.04 14.57
CA SER A 289 13.84 7.18 14.82
C SER A 289 13.05 5.86 14.74
N TRP A 290 13.64 4.77 14.21
CA TRP A 290 12.91 3.51 13.96
C TRP A 290 12.72 2.61 15.20
N ARG A 291 13.29 2.97 16.36
CA ARG A 291 13.23 2.13 17.57
C ARG A 291 11.88 2.11 18.30
N VAL A 292 10.89 2.87 17.86
CA VAL A 292 9.64 3.09 18.63
C VAL A 292 8.39 2.45 17.98
N LEU A 293 8.55 1.67 16.91
CA LEU A 293 7.43 1.11 16.14
C LEU A 293 7.42 -0.43 15.99
N ILE A 294 8.17 -1.17 16.81
CA ILE A 294 8.09 -2.64 16.88
C ILE A 294 7.82 -3.07 18.31
#